data_AF-A0A934EM68-F1
#
_entry.id   AF-A0A934EM68-F1
#
_cell.length_a   1.000
_cell.length_b   1.000
_cell.length_c   1.000
_cell.angle_alpha   90.00
_cell.angle_beta   90.00
_cell.angle_gamma   90.00
#
_symmetry.space_group_name_H-M   'P 1'
#
loop_
_entity.id
_entity.type
_entity.pdbx_description
1 polymer ?
#
loop_
_entity_poly.entity_id
_entity_poly.type
_entity_poly.pdbx_seq_one_letter_code
_entity_poly.pdbx_strand_id
1 'polypeptide(L)'
;MQKNIFFIVPLIIVLYSCAGALISRDARIEFEQGLALFDQGRYEEAVPRFQKASVLGPRYTEAYVYLGRSYLNLGKWAEAIAPLRTAYRLAPEETRKEAVNFLLDALIGGALSEFKKENYTSSTSYLKEALGVDPLSDTARNELVKSLIALGGKLVSEGRSSEAVTAFSEAVEIAPKNLDAYLGLARAFLKTGDYASAMHIVNDAVKKIATSDVERAAFWDLVREN
;
A
#
# COMPACT_ATOMS: atom_id res chain seq x y z
N MET A 1 -16.82 -36.17 53.35
CA MET A 1 -16.55 -36.71 52.00
C MET A 1 -16.45 -35.55 51.01
N GLN A 2 -15.24 -35.01 50.83
CA GLN A 2 -14.95 -34.02 49.79
C GLN A 2 -13.43 -33.89 49.73
N LYS A 3 -12.85 -34.23 48.57
CA LYS A 3 -11.56 -33.75 48.03
C LYS A 3 -11.18 -34.70 46.90
N ASN A 4 -11.26 -34.20 45.66
CA ASN A 4 -10.36 -34.53 44.53
C ASN A 4 -10.87 -33.90 43.22
N ILE A 5 -11.09 -32.57 43.20
CA ILE A 5 -11.43 -31.82 41.98
C ILE A 5 -10.37 -30.75 41.61
N PHE A 6 -9.33 -30.55 42.44
CA PHE A 6 -8.44 -29.39 42.28
C PHE A 6 -7.17 -29.59 41.43
N PHE A 7 -6.96 -30.76 40.80
CA PHE A 7 -5.70 -31.06 40.08
C PHE A 7 -5.84 -31.35 38.58
N ILE A 8 -7.05 -31.33 38.01
CA ILE A 8 -7.26 -31.62 36.56
C ILE A 8 -7.26 -30.33 35.71
N VAL A 9 -7.54 -29.16 36.30
CA VAL A 9 -7.65 -27.88 35.59
C VAL A 9 -6.30 -27.31 35.08
N PRO A 10 -5.12 -27.48 35.74
CA PRO A 10 -3.89 -26.88 35.22
C PRO A 10 -3.34 -27.63 33.99
N LEU A 11 -3.65 -28.91 33.81
CA LEU A 11 -3.18 -29.70 32.66
C LEU A 11 -3.90 -29.30 31.36
N ILE A 12 -5.18 -28.92 31.46
CA ILE A 12 -5.98 -28.47 30.30
C ILE A 12 -5.47 -27.11 29.80
N ILE A 13 -5.04 -26.21 30.68
CA ILE A 13 -4.51 -24.88 30.31
C ILE A 13 -3.14 -25.01 29.61
N VAL A 14 -2.30 -25.96 30.04
CA VAL A 14 -1.01 -26.25 29.39
C VAL A 14 -1.20 -26.97 28.04
N LEU A 15 -2.24 -27.80 27.89
CA LEU A 15 -2.57 -28.41 26.60
C LEU A 15 -3.15 -27.38 25.60
N TYR A 16 -3.91 -26.39 26.06
CA TYR A 16 -4.40 -25.29 25.20
C TYR A 16 -3.29 -24.34 24.74
N SER A 17 -2.23 -24.14 25.52
CA SER A 17 -1.07 -23.35 25.05
C SER A 17 -0.23 -24.08 24.00
N CYS A 18 -0.23 -25.42 24.02
CA CYS A 18 0.43 -26.26 23.02
C CYS A 18 -0.43 -26.50 21.77
N ALA A 19 -1.76 -26.43 21.89
CA ALA A 19 -2.71 -26.53 20.77
C ALA A 19 -2.71 -25.31 19.82
N GLY A 20 -2.19 -24.17 20.26
CA GLY A 20 -2.05 -22.95 19.44
C GLY A 20 -0.89 -22.99 18.41
N ALA A 21 -0.12 -24.08 18.38
CA ALA A 21 1.04 -24.24 17.50
C ALA A 21 0.83 -25.27 16.37
N LEU A 22 -0.21 -26.10 16.43
CA LEU A 22 -0.46 -27.11 15.41
C LEU A 22 -1.58 -26.65 14.47
N ILE A 23 -1.25 -26.46 13.19
CA ILE A 23 -2.25 -26.24 12.15
C ILE A 23 -3.25 -27.39 12.20
N SER A 24 -4.55 -27.09 12.32
CA SER A 24 -5.57 -28.13 12.42
C SER A 24 -5.56 -29.00 11.16
N ARG A 25 -5.82 -30.30 11.32
CA ARG A 25 -5.90 -31.23 10.18
C ARG A 25 -6.89 -30.73 9.14
N ASP A 26 -8.02 -30.18 9.58
CA ASP A 26 -9.06 -29.64 8.72
C ASP A 26 -8.58 -28.39 7.96
N ALA A 27 -7.80 -27.50 8.59
CA ALA A 27 -7.19 -26.37 7.89
C ALA A 27 -6.26 -26.83 6.77
N ARG A 28 -5.46 -27.87 7.02
CA ARG A 28 -4.57 -28.44 6.01
C ARG A 28 -5.33 -29.08 4.84
N ILE A 29 -6.42 -29.81 5.12
CA ILE A 29 -7.25 -30.41 4.06
C ILE A 29 -7.87 -29.32 3.16
N GLU A 30 -8.44 -28.27 3.75
CA GLU A 30 -9.00 -27.16 2.97
C GLU A 30 -7.90 -26.43 2.19
N PHE A 31 -6.71 -26.26 2.76
CA PHE A 31 -5.56 -25.69 2.06
C PHE A 31 -5.12 -26.55 0.87
N GLU A 32 -4.96 -27.86 1.05
CA GLU A 32 -4.55 -28.79 -0.02
C GLU A 32 -5.57 -28.82 -1.17
N GLN A 33 -6.88 -28.77 -0.86
CA GLN A 33 -7.93 -28.64 -1.87
C GLN A 33 -7.87 -27.30 -2.60
N GLY A 34 -7.64 -26.21 -1.87
CA GLY A 34 -7.43 -24.89 -2.47
C GLY A 34 -6.21 -24.84 -3.38
N LEU A 35 -5.11 -25.48 -2.97
CA LEU A 35 -3.87 -25.55 -3.74
C LEU A 35 -4.08 -26.31 -5.04
N ALA A 36 -4.76 -27.46 -5.01
CA ALA A 36 -5.09 -28.22 -6.22
C ALA A 36 -5.93 -27.41 -7.22
N LEU A 37 -6.86 -26.58 -6.74
CA LEU A 37 -7.64 -25.67 -7.58
C LEU A 37 -6.80 -24.50 -8.11
N PHE A 38 -5.94 -23.94 -7.27
CA PHE A 38 -5.02 -22.87 -7.64
C PHE A 38 -4.07 -23.29 -8.76
N ASP A 39 -3.50 -24.49 -8.66
CA ASP A 39 -2.58 -25.05 -9.66
C ASP A 39 -3.28 -25.33 -11.00
N GLN A 40 -4.60 -25.51 -10.99
CA GLN A 40 -5.45 -25.61 -12.18
C GLN A 40 -5.87 -24.24 -12.75
N GLY A 41 -5.45 -23.14 -12.12
CA GLY A 41 -5.87 -21.79 -12.48
C GLY A 41 -7.31 -21.44 -12.09
N ARG A 42 -7.98 -22.28 -11.29
CA ARG A 42 -9.38 -22.10 -10.86
C ARG A 42 -9.45 -21.25 -9.59
N TYR A 43 -9.01 -20.00 -9.71
CA TYR A 43 -8.80 -19.11 -8.56
C TYR A 43 -10.10 -18.77 -7.82
N GLU A 44 -11.21 -18.55 -8.52
CA GLU A 44 -12.52 -18.29 -7.90
C GLU A 44 -12.96 -19.41 -6.97
N GLU A 45 -12.66 -20.66 -7.34
CA GLU A 45 -13.01 -21.84 -6.54
C GLU A 45 -11.98 -22.11 -5.43
N ALA A 46 -10.73 -21.67 -5.61
CA ALA A 46 -9.68 -21.79 -4.60
C ALA A 46 -9.88 -20.80 -3.43
N VAL A 47 -10.39 -19.59 -3.70
CA VAL A 47 -10.65 -18.55 -2.67
C VAL A 47 -11.43 -19.08 -1.46
N PRO A 48 -12.62 -19.70 -1.59
CA PRO A 48 -13.38 -20.17 -0.43
C PRO A 48 -12.64 -21.26 0.36
N ARG A 49 -11.80 -22.07 -0.30
CA ARG A 49 -10.97 -23.10 0.36
C ARG A 49 -9.89 -22.47 1.22
N PHE A 50 -9.14 -21.50 0.68
CA PHE A 50 -8.13 -20.78 1.45
C PHE A 50 -8.73 -19.92 2.56
N GLN A 51 -9.90 -19.31 2.34
CA GLN A 51 -10.64 -18.63 3.40
C GLN A 51 -10.97 -19.59 4.55
N LYS A 52 -11.53 -20.76 4.26
CA LYS A 52 -11.85 -21.76 5.29
C LYS A 52 -10.59 -22.26 6.00
N ALA A 53 -9.51 -22.52 5.26
CA ALA A 53 -8.21 -22.88 5.84
C ALA A 53 -7.68 -21.80 6.80
N SER A 54 -7.81 -20.51 6.44
CA SER A 54 -7.37 -19.39 7.27
C SER A 54 -8.21 -19.22 8.55
N VAL A 55 -9.49 -19.57 8.51
CA VAL A 55 -10.37 -19.56 9.69
C VAL A 55 -10.05 -20.74 10.62
N LEU A 56 -9.82 -21.93 10.05
CA LEU A 56 -9.49 -23.15 10.78
C LEU A 56 -8.05 -23.16 11.32
N GLY A 57 -7.17 -22.35 10.71
CA GLY A 57 -5.78 -22.15 11.11
C GLY A 57 -5.41 -20.67 11.08
N PRO A 58 -5.76 -19.87 12.11
CA PRO A 58 -5.50 -18.42 12.13
C PRO A 58 -4.02 -18.02 12.11
N ARG A 59 -3.10 -18.98 12.30
CA ARG A 59 -1.64 -18.80 12.18
C ARG A 59 -1.05 -19.52 10.97
N TYR A 60 -1.89 -20.02 10.06
CA TYR A 60 -1.45 -20.71 8.85
C TYR A 60 -1.12 -19.70 7.75
N THR A 61 0.12 -19.20 7.79
CA THR A 61 0.60 -18.13 6.91
C THR A 61 0.36 -18.42 5.43
N GLU A 62 0.61 -19.66 4.99
CA GLU A 62 0.45 -20.08 3.60
C GLU A 62 -0.99 -19.98 3.11
N ALA A 63 -1.98 -20.26 3.97
CA ALA A 63 -3.39 -20.09 3.61
C ALA A 63 -3.71 -18.62 3.29
N TYR A 64 -3.14 -17.68 4.04
CA TYR A 64 -3.28 -16.25 3.76
C TYR A 64 -2.52 -15.80 2.51
N VAL A 65 -1.30 -16.31 2.28
CA VAL A 65 -0.53 -16.03 1.06
C VAL A 65 -1.30 -16.48 -0.17
N TYR A 66 -1.77 -17.73 -0.20
CA TYR A 66 -2.50 -18.28 -1.34
C TYR A 66 -3.89 -17.66 -1.52
N LEU A 67 -4.58 -17.28 -0.44
CA LEU A 67 -5.81 -16.49 -0.55
C LEU A 67 -5.55 -15.15 -1.25
N GLY A 68 -4.50 -14.44 -0.84
CA GLY A 68 -4.06 -13.20 -1.47
C GLY A 68 -3.69 -13.38 -2.93
N ARG A 69 -2.87 -14.39 -3.24
CA ARG A 69 -2.46 -14.72 -4.61
C ARG A 69 -3.66 -15.07 -5.49
N SER A 70 -4.65 -15.80 -4.98
CA SER A 70 -5.88 -16.06 -5.74
C SER A 70 -6.59 -14.76 -6.09
N TYR A 71 -6.73 -13.83 -5.15
CA TYR A 71 -7.31 -12.51 -5.46
C TYR A 71 -6.49 -11.70 -6.47
N LEU A 72 -5.15 -11.74 -6.38
CA LEU A 72 -4.28 -11.08 -7.36
C LEU A 72 -4.47 -11.64 -8.77
N ASN A 73 -4.54 -12.97 -8.93
CA ASN A 73 -4.79 -13.59 -10.24
C ASN A 73 -6.18 -13.27 -10.80
N LEU A 74 -7.14 -12.96 -9.92
CA LEU A 74 -8.47 -12.47 -10.30
C LEU A 74 -8.53 -10.97 -10.59
N GLY A 75 -7.42 -10.24 -10.46
CA GLY A 75 -7.37 -8.78 -10.57
C GLY A 75 -8.09 -8.05 -9.42
N LYS A 76 -8.39 -8.76 -8.33
CA LYS A 76 -9.08 -8.25 -7.13
C LYS A 76 -8.06 -7.70 -6.13
N TRP A 77 -7.40 -6.61 -6.52
CA TRP A 77 -6.28 -6.04 -5.78
C TRP A 77 -6.63 -5.67 -4.34
N ALA A 78 -7.79 -5.02 -4.13
CA ALA A 78 -8.22 -4.58 -2.80
C ALA A 78 -8.48 -5.76 -1.86
N GLU A 79 -9.13 -6.81 -2.35
CA GLU A 79 -9.43 -8.03 -1.59
C GLU A 79 -8.16 -8.83 -1.26
N ALA A 80 -7.09 -8.71 -2.07
CA ALA A 80 -5.81 -9.35 -1.80
C ALA A 80 -5.06 -8.73 -0.61
N ILE A 81 -5.25 -7.43 -0.31
CA ILE A 81 -4.44 -6.69 0.68
C ILE A 81 -4.60 -7.27 2.10
N ALA A 82 -5.83 -7.47 2.57
CA ALA A 82 -6.07 -7.93 3.94
C ALA A 82 -5.44 -9.30 4.27
N PRO A 83 -5.62 -10.36 3.45
CA PRO A 83 -4.96 -11.63 3.70
C PRO A 83 -3.44 -11.51 3.57
N LEU A 84 -2.91 -10.77 2.58
CA LEU A 84 -1.46 -10.59 2.42
C LEU A 84 -0.82 -9.81 3.56
N ARG A 85 -1.51 -8.80 4.11
CA ARG A 85 -1.08 -8.08 5.32
C ARG A 85 -1.04 -9.00 6.53
N THR A 86 -2.01 -9.92 6.63
CA THR A 86 -2.02 -10.95 7.68
C THR A 86 -0.84 -11.91 7.50
N ALA A 87 -0.59 -12.39 6.28
CA ALA A 87 0.57 -13.22 5.97
C ALA A 87 1.88 -12.51 6.32
N TYR A 88 2.04 -11.25 5.92
CA TYR A 88 3.22 -10.42 6.24
C TYR A 88 3.48 -10.34 7.75
N ARG A 89 2.43 -10.15 8.57
CA ARG A 89 2.53 -10.08 10.03
C ARG A 89 2.87 -11.43 10.67
N LEU A 90 2.41 -12.54 10.10
CA LEU A 90 2.60 -13.88 10.64
C LEU A 90 3.91 -14.54 10.17
N ALA A 91 4.44 -14.13 9.03
CA ALA A 91 5.61 -14.75 8.41
C ALA A 91 6.89 -14.59 9.26
N PRO A 92 7.61 -15.69 9.53
CA PRO A 92 9.01 -15.64 9.96
C PRO A 92 9.84 -14.75 9.04
N GLU A 93 10.89 -14.13 9.56
CA GLU A 93 11.69 -13.15 8.83
C GLU A 93 12.27 -13.71 7.53
N GLU A 94 12.70 -14.98 7.56
CA GLU A 94 13.26 -15.70 6.42
C GLU A 94 12.26 -15.95 5.27
N THR A 95 10.96 -16.07 5.55
CA THR A 95 9.90 -16.31 4.54
C THR A 95 9.05 -15.08 4.27
N ARG A 96 9.19 -14.02 5.07
CA ARG A 96 8.45 -12.76 4.95
C ARG A 96 8.58 -12.11 3.57
N LYS A 97 9.73 -12.31 2.90
CA LYS A 97 9.99 -11.73 1.57
C LYS A 97 8.95 -12.12 0.52
N GLU A 98 8.44 -13.35 0.57
CA GLU A 98 7.39 -13.79 -0.38
C GLU A 98 6.08 -13.04 -0.13
N ALA A 99 5.65 -12.95 1.13
CA ALA A 99 4.45 -12.18 1.51
C ALA A 99 4.59 -10.68 1.20
N VAL A 100 5.80 -10.12 1.37
CA VAL A 100 6.14 -8.73 1.02
C VAL A 100 5.89 -8.46 -0.46
N ASN A 101 6.41 -9.32 -1.35
CA ASN A 101 6.29 -9.09 -2.79
C ASN A 101 4.81 -9.07 -3.23
N PHE A 102 4.03 -10.06 -2.80
CA PHE A 102 2.61 -10.10 -3.13
C PHE A 102 1.82 -8.94 -2.50
N LEU A 103 2.13 -8.56 -1.25
CA LEU A 103 1.49 -7.41 -0.61
C LEU A 103 1.82 -6.11 -1.34
N LEU A 104 3.07 -5.93 -1.77
CA LEU A 104 3.51 -4.79 -2.55
C LEU A 104 2.76 -4.70 -3.89
N ASP A 105 2.63 -5.82 -4.61
CA ASP A 105 1.85 -5.90 -5.84
C ASP A 105 0.37 -5.57 -5.61
N ALA A 106 -0.23 -6.09 -4.52
CA ALA A 106 -1.60 -5.81 -4.14
C ALA A 106 -1.83 -4.32 -3.84
N LEU A 107 -0.92 -3.69 -3.09
CA LEU A 107 -1.00 -2.28 -2.72
C LEU A 107 -0.82 -1.37 -3.93
N ILE A 108 0.16 -1.62 -4.78
CA ILE A 108 0.37 -0.84 -6.01
C ILE A 108 -0.82 -1.04 -6.96
N GLY A 109 -1.26 -2.28 -7.20
CA GLY A 109 -2.42 -2.56 -8.06
C GLY A 109 -3.71 -1.92 -7.54
N GLY A 110 -3.92 -1.97 -6.22
CA GLY A 110 -5.03 -1.30 -5.53
C GLY A 110 -4.96 0.21 -5.70
N ALA A 111 -3.78 0.81 -5.54
CA ALA A 111 -3.56 2.22 -5.75
C ALA A 111 -3.87 2.65 -7.19
N LEU A 112 -3.34 1.93 -8.18
CA LEU A 112 -3.61 2.21 -9.60
C LEU A 112 -5.09 2.07 -9.96
N SER A 113 -5.79 1.11 -9.36
CA SER A 113 -7.24 0.96 -9.50
C SER A 113 -7.98 2.17 -8.92
N GLU A 114 -7.63 2.64 -7.73
CA GLU A 114 -8.25 3.82 -7.12
C GLU A 114 -7.88 5.12 -7.85
N PHE A 115 -6.65 5.23 -8.37
CA PHE A 115 -6.22 6.33 -9.21
C PHE A 115 -7.09 6.44 -10.47
N LYS A 116 -7.38 5.32 -11.15
CA LYS A 116 -8.28 5.29 -12.32
C LYS A 116 -9.72 5.71 -12.00
N LYS A 117 -10.16 5.54 -10.76
CA LYS A 117 -11.46 6.01 -10.26
C LYS A 117 -11.42 7.45 -9.76
N GLU A 118 -10.30 8.16 -9.96
CA GLU A 118 -10.02 9.49 -9.41
C GLU A 118 -10.11 9.59 -7.89
N ASN A 119 -9.97 8.45 -7.20
CA ASN A 119 -9.90 8.36 -5.76
C ASN A 119 -8.44 8.46 -5.29
N TYR A 120 -7.84 9.63 -5.54
CA TYR A 120 -6.42 9.86 -5.28
C TYR A 120 -6.05 9.75 -3.80
N THR A 121 -6.96 10.02 -2.87
CA THR A 121 -6.73 9.84 -1.42
C THR A 121 -6.51 8.37 -1.06
N SER A 122 -7.33 7.46 -1.59
CA SER A 122 -7.10 6.02 -1.37
C SER A 122 -5.84 5.55 -2.09
N SER A 123 -5.57 6.06 -3.31
CA SER A 123 -4.34 5.75 -4.05
C SER A 123 -3.09 6.10 -3.24
N THR A 124 -2.99 7.34 -2.74
CA THR A 124 -1.83 7.77 -1.94
C THR A 124 -1.70 6.98 -0.65
N SER A 125 -2.81 6.62 0.00
CA SER A 125 -2.80 5.78 1.21
C SER A 125 -2.17 4.40 0.93
N TYR A 126 -2.60 3.71 -0.13
CA TYR A 126 -2.01 2.41 -0.49
C TYR A 126 -0.53 2.52 -0.87
N LEU A 127 -0.13 3.57 -1.58
CA LEU A 127 1.27 3.77 -1.98
C LEU A 127 2.18 4.13 -0.80
N LYS A 128 1.67 4.86 0.19
CA LYS A 128 2.38 5.10 1.46
C LYS A 128 2.57 3.81 2.25
N GLU A 129 1.54 2.97 2.31
CA GLU A 129 1.66 1.63 2.91
C GLU A 129 2.69 0.78 2.14
N ALA A 130 2.67 0.82 0.81
CA ALA A 130 3.64 0.10 -0.03
C ALA A 130 5.08 0.52 0.29
N LEU A 131 5.35 1.81 0.44
CA LEU A 131 6.67 2.31 0.86
C LEU A 131 7.01 2.00 2.33
N GLY A 132 6.01 1.78 3.18
CA GLY A 132 6.21 1.25 4.53
C GLY A 132 6.63 -0.23 4.54
N VAL A 133 6.19 -0.99 3.54
CA VAL A 133 6.55 -2.41 3.35
C VAL A 133 7.90 -2.54 2.65
N ASP A 134 8.12 -1.80 1.57
CA ASP A 134 9.40 -1.71 0.85
C ASP A 134 9.76 -0.25 0.55
N PRO A 135 10.60 0.38 1.41
CA PRO A 135 11.03 1.76 1.22
C PRO A 135 11.84 2.01 -0.06
N LEU A 136 12.39 0.96 -0.67
CA LEU A 136 13.23 1.04 -1.87
C LEU A 136 12.43 0.88 -3.18
N SER A 137 11.11 0.66 -3.10
CA SER A 137 10.26 0.52 -4.29
C SER A 137 10.15 1.82 -5.09
N ASP A 138 10.93 1.93 -6.16
CA ASP A 138 10.87 3.06 -7.10
C ASP A 138 9.50 3.17 -7.76
N THR A 139 8.85 2.04 -8.06
CA THR A 139 7.49 2.01 -8.61
C THR A 139 6.50 2.67 -7.65
N ALA A 140 6.48 2.26 -6.38
CA ALA A 140 5.58 2.86 -5.39
C ALA A 140 5.87 4.35 -5.20
N ARG A 141 7.15 4.74 -5.17
CA ARG A 141 7.57 6.14 -5.02
C ARG A 141 7.09 7.01 -6.19
N ASN A 142 7.31 6.54 -7.42
CA ASN A 142 6.92 7.27 -8.62
C ASN A 142 5.40 7.39 -8.75
N GLU A 143 4.66 6.31 -8.47
CA GLU A 143 3.19 6.34 -8.50
C GLU A 143 2.61 7.20 -7.35
N LEU A 144 3.30 7.30 -6.21
CA LEU A 144 2.92 8.19 -5.11
C LEU A 144 3.02 9.66 -5.53
N VAL A 145 4.12 10.06 -6.16
CA VAL A 145 4.31 11.42 -6.69
C VAL A 145 3.20 11.77 -7.67
N LYS A 146 2.90 10.89 -8.63
CA LYS A 146 1.80 11.09 -9.58
C LYS A 146 0.44 11.22 -8.89
N SER A 147 0.16 10.35 -7.92
CA SER A 147 -1.08 10.37 -7.14
C SER A 147 -1.23 11.63 -6.30
N LEU A 148 -0.15 12.14 -5.71
CA LEU A 148 -0.13 13.37 -4.94
C LEU A 148 -0.35 14.61 -5.81
N ILE A 149 0.27 14.66 -6.99
CA ILE A 149 0.05 15.75 -7.97
C ILE A 149 -1.42 15.76 -8.43
N ALA A 150 -1.98 14.59 -8.75
CA ALA A 150 -3.37 14.46 -9.15
C ALA A 150 -4.35 14.82 -8.02
N LEU A 151 -4.06 14.40 -6.78
CA LEU A 151 -4.80 14.79 -5.59
C LEU A 151 -4.77 16.32 -5.39
N GLY A 152 -3.59 16.93 -5.47
CA GLY A 152 -3.43 18.38 -5.37
C GLY A 152 -4.23 19.13 -6.44
N GLY A 153 -4.18 18.66 -7.69
CA GLY A 153 -4.97 19.22 -8.80
C GLY A 153 -6.48 19.15 -8.53
N LYS A 154 -6.97 17.99 -8.07
CA LYS A 154 -8.38 17.81 -7.69
C LYS A 154 -8.78 18.75 -6.55
N LEU A 155 -7.97 18.85 -5.51
CA LEU A 155 -8.22 19.73 -4.36
C LEU A 155 -8.27 21.21 -4.77
N VAL A 156 -7.39 21.66 -5.66
CA VAL A 156 -7.45 23.02 -6.23
C VAL A 156 -8.76 23.25 -6.97
N SER A 157 -9.22 22.28 -7.78
CA SER A 157 -10.49 22.38 -8.51
C SER A 157 -11.71 22.44 -7.59
N GLU A 158 -11.63 21.79 -6.42
CA GLU A 158 -12.64 21.83 -5.36
C GLU A 158 -12.56 23.10 -4.49
N GLY A 159 -11.61 24.01 -4.76
CA GLY A 159 -11.36 25.21 -3.96
C GLY A 159 -10.61 24.96 -2.65
N ARG A 160 -10.21 23.72 -2.38
CA ARG A 160 -9.50 23.27 -1.17
C ARG A 160 -7.98 23.48 -1.31
N SER A 161 -7.60 24.70 -1.67
CA SER A 161 -6.21 25.03 -2.07
C SER A 161 -5.20 24.85 -0.93
N SER A 162 -5.61 25.06 0.32
CA SER A 162 -4.73 24.83 1.49
C SER A 162 -4.37 23.35 1.66
N GLU A 163 -5.29 22.43 1.38
CA GLU A 163 -5.00 20.98 1.41
C GLU A 163 -4.16 20.56 0.19
N ALA A 164 -4.38 21.21 -0.95
CA ALA A 164 -3.57 20.99 -2.15
C ALA A 164 -2.09 21.33 -1.92
N VAL A 165 -1.80 22.41 -1.18
CA VAL A 165 -0.43 22.77 -0.76
C VAL A 165 0.25 21.59 -0.06
N THR A 166 -0.43 20.93 0.88
CA THR A 166 0.12 19.75 1.56
C THR A 166 0.44 18.62 0.58
N ALA A 167 -0.48 18.27 -0.32
CA ALA A 167 -0.27 17.19 -1.28
C ALA A 167 0.92 17.46 -2.22
N PHE A 168 1.00 18.68 -2.78
CA PHE A 168 2.11 19.05 -3.66
C PHE A 168 3.44 19.19 -2.91
N SER A 169 3.43 19.67 -1.66
CA SER A 169 4.65 19.77 -0.84
C SER A 169 5.25 18.39 -0.60
N GLU A 170 4.41 17.41 -0.27
CA GLU A 170 4.85 16.02 -0.12
C GLU A 170 5.42 15.46 -1.44
N ALA A 171 4.79 15.77 -2.59
CA ALA A 171 5.31 15.36 -3.90
C ALA A 171 6.70 15.96 -4.19
N VAL A 172 6.94 17.22 -3.83
CA VAL A 172 8.24 17.90 -3.95
C VAL A 172 9.29 17.27 -3.04
N GLU A 173 8.93 16.91 -1.81
CA GLU A 173 9.85 16.24 -0.88
C GLU A 173 10.30 14.88 -1.40
N ILE A 174 9.37 14.10 -1.96
CA ILE A 174 9.67 12.77 -2.50
C ILE A 174 10.47 12.86 -3.82
N ALA A 175 10.14 13.82 -4.68
CA ALA A 175 10.78 14.01 -5.97
C ALA A 175 11.24 15.47 -6.17
N PRO A 176 12.39 15.87 -5.59
CA PRO A 176 12.87 17.26 -5.60
C PRO A 176 13.29 17.79 -6.97
N LYS A 177 13.21 16.97 -8.03
CA LYS A 177 13.45 17.35 -9.42
C LYS A 177 12.19 17.28 -10.29
N ASN A 178 11.03 17.00 -9.71
CA ASN A 178 9.77 16.90 -10.46
C ASN A 178 9.16 18.30 -10.65
N LEU A 179 9.18 18.79 -11.89
CA LEU A 179 8.69 20.13 -12.22
C LEU A 179 7.18 20.29 -11.95
N ASP A 180 6.38 19.30 -12.30
CA ASP A 180 4.92 19.36 -12.16
C ASP A 180 4.50 19.53 -10.69
N ALA A 181 5.21 18.88 -9.76
CA ALA A 181 5.00 19.05 -8.33
C ALA A 181 5.27 20.50 -7.88
N TYR A 182 6.36 21.10 -8.35
CA TYR A 182 6.70 22.50 -8.06
C TYR A 182 5.69 23.49 -8.64
N LEU A 183 5.28 23.30 -9.90
CA LEU A 183 4.28 24.14 -10.55
C LEU A 183 2.91 24.02 -9.86
N GLY A 184 2.51 22.79 -9.51
CA GLY A 184 1.30 22.52 -8.74
C GLY A 184 1.31 23.22 -7.38
N LEU A 185 2.42 23.13 -6.65
CA LEU A 185 2.60 23.78 -5.36
C LEU A 185 2.54 25.31 -5.46
N ALA A 186 3.26 25.90 -6.42
CA ALA A 186 3.23 27.34 -6.66
C ALA A 186 1.81 27.82 -6.99
N ARG A 187 1.10 27.11 -7.87
CA ARG A 187 -0.29 27.40 -8.22
C ARG A 187 -1.22 27.32 -6.99
N ALA A 188 -1.03 26.32 -6.13
CA ALA A 188 -1.81 26.19 -4.90
C ALA A 188 -1.57 27.39 -3.95
N PHE A 189 -0.32 27.83 -3.77
CA PHE A 189 0.01 29.03 -2.99
C PHE A 189 -0.57 30.33 -3.58
N LEU A 190 -0.56 30.49 -4.91
CA LEU A 190 -1.20 31.63 -5.55
C LEU A 190 -2.71 31.66 -5.28
N LYS A 191 -3.37 30.50 -5.28
CA LYS A 191 -4.81 30.38 -4.98
C LYS A 191 -5.14 30.66 -3.51
N THR A 192 -4.22 30.42 -2.58
CA THR A 192 -4.39 30.81 -1.17
C THR A 192 -4.01 32.27 -0.90
N GLY A 193 -3.44 32.98 -1.89
CA GLY A 193 -2.97 34.36 -1.75
C GLY A 193 -1.58 34.49 -1.12
N ASP A 194 -0.86 33.37 -0.91
CA ASP A 194 0.49 33.37 -0.38
C ASP A 194 1.52 33.52 -1.51
N TYR A 195 1.60 34.72 -2.06
CA TYR A 195 2.52 35.06 -3.15
C TYR A 195 3.99 34.92 -2.76
N ALA A 196 4.31 35.10 -1.47
CA ALA A 196 5.67 35.00 -0.97
C ALA A 196 6.16 33.54 -1.05
N SER A 197 5.36 32.60 -0.55
CA SER A 197 5.67 31.17 -0.65
C SER A 197 5.68 30.69 -2.10
N ALA A 198 4.74 31.17 -2.94
CA ALA A 198 4.73 30.84 -4.36
C ALA A 198 6.06 31.23 -5.05
N MET A 199 6.53 32.46 -4.85
CA MET A 199 7.80 32.93 -5.40
C MET A 199 9.00 32.15 -4.84
N HIS A 200 8.98 31.82 -3.54
CA HIS A 200 10.02 31.02 -2.93
C HIS A 200 10.13 29.64 -3.57
N ILE A 201 9.00 28.94 -3.74
CA ILE A 201 8.94 27.60 -4.33
C ILE A 201 9.41 27.59 -5.78
N VAL A 202 9.01 28.58 -6.60
CA VAL A 202 9.49 28.69 -7.99
C VAL A 202 11.01 28.92 -8.02
N ASN A 203 11.55 29.77 -7.15
CA ASN A 203 13.00 29.96 -7.06
C ASN A 203 13.75 28.71 -6.58
N ASP A 204 13.15 27.93 -5.68
CA ASP A 204 13.71 26.64 -5.24
C ASP A 204 13.72 25.61 -6.39
N ALA A 205 12.63 25.56 -7.17
CA ALA A 205 12.51 24.73 -8.36
C ALA A 205 13.63 25.01 -9.37
N VAL A 206 13.87 26.30 -9.68
CA VAL A 206 14.97 26.74 -10.56
C VAL A 206 16.30 26.17 -10.09
N LYS A 207 16.62 26.28 -8.80
CA LYS A 207 17.90 25.83 -8.26
C LYS A 207 18.09 24.31 -8.32
N LYS A 208 17.01 23.55 -8.14
CA LYS A 208 17.05 22.08 -8.06
C LYS A 208 16.93 21.39 -9.41
N ILE A 209 16.19 22.00 -10.35
CA ILE A 209 15.89 21.43 -11.66
C ILE A 209 16.84 21.98 -12.73
N ALA A 210 17.14 23.29 -12.70
CA ALA A 210 17.96 23.94 -13.70
C ALA A 210 19.36 24.26 -13.16
N THR A 211 20.33 23.43 -13.52
CA THR A 211 21.71 23.50 -13.01
C THR A 211 22.62 24.40 -13.83
N SER A 212 22.27 24.68 -15.08
CA SER A 212 22.98 25.60 -15.98
C SER A 212 22.21 26.90 -16.24
N ASP A 213 22.88 27.96 -16.72
CA ASP A 213 22.22 29.22 -17.08
C ASP A 213 21.22 29.04 -18.24
N VAL A 214 21.51 28.12 -19.18
CA VAL A 214 20.62 27.79 -20.30
C VAL A 214 19.35 27.09 -19.81
N GLU A 215 19.48 26.11 -18.92
CA GLU A 215 18.33 25.45 -18.29
C GLU A 215 17.49 26.43 -17.47
N ARG A 216 18.13 27.40 -16.80
CA ARG A 216 17.42 28.41 -16.02
C ARG A 216 16.61 29.34 -16.91
N ALA A 217 17.14 29.76 -18.05
CA ALA A 217 16.39 30.55 -19.03
C ALA A 217 15.18 29.78 -19.56
N ALA A 218 15.37 28.54 -19.99
CA ALA A 218 14.30 27.67 -20.48
C ALA A 218 13.22 27.39 -19.42
N PHE A 219 13.62 27.25 -18.15
CA PHE A 219 12.69 27.08 -17.04
C PHE A 219 11.74 28.28 -16.89
N TRP A 220 12.28 29.51 -16.97
CA TRP A 220 11.46 30.72 -16.87
C TRP A 220 10.53 30.93 -18.06
N ASP A 221 10.89 30.43 -19.24
CA ASP A 221 9.97 30.40 -20.39
C ASP A 221 8.79 29.47 -20.09
N LEU A 222 9.06 28.26 -19.61
CA LEU A 222 8.04 27.26 -19.29
C LEU A 222 7.10 27.69 -18.15
N VAL A 223 7.64 28.35 -17.10
CA VAL A 223 6.82 28.90 -16.00
C VAL A 223 5.88 29.99 -16.49
N ARG A 224 6.29 30.81 -17.47
CA ARG A 224 5.44 31.89 -18.01
C ARG A 224 4.28 31.37 -18.87
N GLU A 225 4.43 30.18 -19.44
CA GLU A 225 3.43 29.55 -20.30
C GLU A 225 2.34 28.78 -19.52
N ASN A 226 2.52 28.52 -18.21
CA ASN A 226 1.68 27.64 -17.36
C ASN A 226 1.01 28.36 -16.16
#